data_AF-A0A381W774-F1
#
_entry.id   AF-A0A381W774-F1
#
_cell.length_a   1.000
_cell.length_b   1.000
_cell.length_c   1.000
_cell.angle_alpha   90.00
_cell.angle_beta   90.00
_cell.angle_gamma   90.00
#
_symmetry.space_group_name_H-M   'P 1'
#
loop_
_entity.id
_entity.type
_entity.pdbx_description
1 polymer ?
#
loop_
_entity_poly.entity_id
_entity_poly.type
_entity_poly.pdbx_seq_one_letter_code
_entity_poly.pdbx_strand_id
1 'polypeptide(L)'
;MLSEIEVANERLPIRESLKREMEVAWTRLASAGTWWTGAERLAIAAEARYALDCDLCQQRKKTLSPYAVDGEHDALDELPDGVVEAIHRLVTDAGRITNNWLRSLDIEETHYVEIIGVIAVLTGLDTLHKALGQPLHSLP
;
A
#
# COMPACT_ATOMS: atom_id res chain seq x y z
N MET A 1 2.95 -20.52 -24.03
CA MET A 1 2.64 -19.65 -25.18
C MET A 1 3.24 -18.28 -24.87
N LEU A 2 3.74 -17.49 -25.83
CA LEU A 2 4.19 -16.14 -25.46
C LEU A 2 2.95 -15.31 -25.10
N SER A 3 2.84 -14.88 -23.85
CA SER A 3 1.82 -13.92 -23.43
C SER A 3 2.25 -12.50 -23.79
N GLU A 4 1.29 -11.58 -23.85
CA GLU A 4 1.53 -10.17 -24.17
C GLU A 4 1.10 -9.26 -23.01
N ILE A 5 1.73 -8.09 -22.94
CA ILE A 5 1.37 -6.95 -22.11
C ILE A 5 1.33 -5.68 -22.97
N GLU A 6 0.42 -4.78 -22.64
CA GLU A 6 0.29 -3.49 -23.34
C GLU A 6 1.15 -2.42 -22.68
N VAL A 7 1.98 -1.74 -23.48
CA VAL A 7 2.88 -0.65 -23.07
C VAL A 7 2.74 0.48 -24.08
N ALA A 8 2.24 1.64 -23.66
CA ALA A 8 2.09 2.80 -24.55
C ALA A 8 1.38 2.48 -25.89
N ASN A 9 0.30 1.68 -25.85
CA ASN A 9 -0.46 1.17 -27.01
C ASN A 9 0.28 0.15 -27.91
N GLU A 10 1.45 -0.35 -27.49
CA GLU A 10 2.15 -1.44 -28.16
C GLU A 10 2.03 -2.74 -27.34
N ARG A 11 2.04 -3.89 -28.03
CA ARG A 11 2.05 -5.19 -27.36
C ARG A 11 3.44 -5.78 -27.34
N LEU A 12 3.97 -5.95 -26.12
CA LEU A 12 5.29 -6.51 -25.90
C LEU A 12 5.19 -7.93 -25.32
N PRO A 13 6.12 -8.82 -25.67
CA PRO A 13 6.14 -10.17 -25.12
C PRO A 13 6.44 -10.13 -23.62
N ILE A 14 5.66 -10.87 -22.83
CA ILE A 14 5.88 -11.10 -21.40
C ILE A 14 5.90 -12.60 -21.11
N ARG A 15 6.67 -13.00 -20.10
CA ARG A 15 6.68 -14.38 -19.61
C ARG A 15 5.31 -14.72 -19.02
N GLU A 16 4.72 -15.82 -19.48
CA GLU A 16 3.40 -16.31 -19.03
C GLU A 16 3.35 -16.51 -17.51
N SER A 17 4.43 -17.04 -16.93
CA SER A 17 4.55 -17.20 -15.48
C SER A 17 4.50 -15.87 -14.73
N LEU A 18 5.15 -14.82 -15.24
CA LEU A 18 5.15 -13.51 -14.59
C LEU A 18 3.75 -12.90 -14.59
N LYS A 19 3.07 -12.94 -15.76
CA LYS A 19 1.68 -12.49 -15.87
C LYS A 19 0.76 -13.24 -14.90
N ARG A 20 0.89 -14.58 -14.84
CA ARG A 20 0.12 -15.42 -13.90
C ARG A 20 0.38 -15.03 -12.44
N GLU A 21 1.63 -14.88 -12.02
CA GLU A 21 1.94 -14.55 -10.62
C GLU A 21 1.46 -13.14 -10.23
N MET A 22 1.42 -12.19 -11.15
CA MET A 22 0.79 -10.88 -10.92
C MET A 22 -0.71 -11.01 -10.63
N GLU A 23 -1.44 -11.79 -11.42
CA GLU A 23 -2.87 -12.04 -11.19
C GLU A 23 -3.12 -12.79 -9.88
N VAL A 24 -2.27 -13.75 -9.54
CA VAL A 24 -2.32 -14.47 -8.25
C VAL A 24 -2.08 -13.50 -7.10
N ALA A 25 -1.09 -12.62 -7.20
CA ALA A 25 -0.81 -11.61 -6.20
C ALA A 25 -1.99 -10.63 -6.02
N TRP A 26 -2.59 -10.20 -7.13
CA TRP A 26 -3.77 -9.33 -7.13
C TRP A 26 -4.97 -9.98 -6.45
N THR A 27 -5.31 -11.21 -6.84
CA THR A 27 -6.41 -11.98 -6.24
C THR A 27 -6.19 -12.22 -4.74
N ARG A 28 -4.93 -12.43 -4.33
CA ARG A 28 -4.57 -12.64 -2.93
C ARG A 28 -4.70 -11.39 -2.06
N LEU A 29 -4.79 -10.17 -2.63
CA LEU A 29 -5.06 -8.96 -1.86
C LEU A 29 -6.45 -9.02 -1.21
N ALA A 30 -7.46 -9.52 -1.91
CA ALA A 30 -8.83 -9.71 -1.39
C ALA A 30 -9.02 -10.96 -0.52
N SER A 31 -8.02 -11.85 -0.47
CA SER A 31 -8.10 -13.07 0.35
C SER A 31 -7.79 -12.76 1.81
N ALA A 32 -8.41 -13.47 2.75
CA ALA A 32 -8.03 -13.35 4.16
C ALA A 32 -6.55 -13.72 4.37
N GLY A 33 -5.87 -12.96 5.23
CA GLY A 33 -4.54 -13.28 5.73
C GLY A 33 -4.62 -14.05 7.05
N THR A 34 -3.54 -14.00 7.84
CA THR A 34 -3.53 -14.65 9.17
C THR A 34 -4.23 -13.77 10.18
N TRP A 35 -4.03 -12.45 10.06
CA TRP A 35 -4.46 -11.46 11.05
C TRP A 35 -5.58 -10.56 10.54
N TRP A 36 -5.62 -10.29 9.23
CA TRP A 36 -6.66 -9.46 8.62
C TRP A 36 -7.59 -10.28 7.73
N THR A 37 -8.88 -9.97 7.77
CA THR A 37 -9.85 -10.50 6.81
C THR A 37 -9.59 -9.95 5.41
N GLY A 38 -10.21 -10.57 4.40
CA GLY A 38 -10.10 -10.08 3.02
C GLY A 38 -10.58 -8.63 2.87
N ALA A 39 -11.68 -8.28 3.52
CA ALA A 39 -12.22 -6.92 3.51
C ALA A 39 -11.26 -5.92 4.16
N GLU A 40 -10.69 -6.24 5.32
CA GLU A 40 -9.71 -5.36 5.97
C GLU A 40 -8.43 -5.21 5.16
N ARG A 41 -7.97 -6.25 4.45
CA ARG A 41 -6.81 -6.14 3.55
C ARG A 41 -7.10 -5.25 2.34
N LEU A 42 -8.34 -5.23 1.85
CA LEU A 42 -8.77 -4.28 0.81
C LEU A 42 -8.87 -2.86 1.36
N ALA A 43 -9.40 -2.67 2.57
CA ALA A 43 -9.40 -1.38 3.24
C ALA A 43 -7.97 -0.85 3.44
N ILE A 44 -7.03 -1.71 3.87
CA ILE A 44 -5.60 -1.36 3.99
C ILE A 44 -5.04 -0.90 2.63
N ALA A 45 -5.39 -1.60 1.54
CA ALA A 45 -4.94 -1.25 0.20
C ALA A 45 -5.55 0.08 -0.30
N ALA A 46 -6.82 0.33 0.00
CA ALA A 46 -7.50 1.57 -0.33
C ALA A 46 -6.89 2.75 0.44
N GLU A 47 -6.69 2.59 1.75
CA GLU A 47 -6.07 3.58 2.62
C GLU A 47 -4.63 3.88 2.18
N ALA A 48 -3.87 2.85 1.77
CA ALA A 48 -2.52 3.03 1.27
C ALA A 48 -2.46 3.87 -0.03
N ARG A 49 -3.46 3.75 -0.91
CA ARG A 49 -3.58 4.61 -2.09
C ARG A 49 -3.96 6.03 -1.70
N TYR A 50 -4.86 6.18 -0.72
CA TYR A 50 -5.35 7.47 -0.24
C TYR A 50 -4.30 8.27 0.53
N ALA A 51 -3.39 7.62 1.25
CA ALA A 51 -2.34 8.27 2.04
C ALA A 51 -1.46 9.26 1.25
N LEU A 52 -1.36 9.10 -0.07
CA LEU A 52 -0.63 10.04 -0.94
C LEU A 52 -1.30 11.41 -1.04
N ASP A 53 -2.61 11.49 -0.79
CA ASP A 53 -3.43 12.70 -0.85
C ASP A 53 -3.69 13.32 0.54
N CYS A 54 -3.21 12.69 1.63
CA CYS A 54 -3.38 13.17 3.01
C CYS A 54 -2.56 14.43 3.30
N ASP A 55 -3.21 15.48 3.80
CA ASP A 55 -2.60 16.79 4.05
C ASP A 55 -1.55 16.73 5.16
N LEU A 56 -1.82 16.00 6.25
CA LEU A 56 -0.85 15.81 7.33
C LEU A 56 0.41 15.11 6.83
N CYS A 57 0.25 14.07 6.01
CA CYS A 57 1.36 13.35 5.39
C CYS A 57 2.23 14.27 4.51
N GLN A 58 1.59 15.12 3.70
CA GLN A 58 2.30 16.09 2.87
C GLN A 58 3.07 17.13 3.70
N GLN A 59 2.53 17.56 4.84
CA GLN A 59 3.21 18.47 5.76
C GLN A 59 4.41 17.79 6.43
N ARG A 60 4.21 16.61 7.03
CA ARG A 60 5.28 15.82 7.68
C ARG A 60 6.41 15.45 6.72
N LYS A 61 6.13 15.22 5.44
CA LYS A 61 7.14 14.92 4.42
C LYS A 61 8.09 16.09 4.14
N LYS A 62 7.63 17.33 4.33
CA LYS A 62 8.42 18.56 4.08
C LYS A 62 9.27 18.96 5.29
N THR A 63 9.00 18.44 6.48
CA THR A 63 9.76 18.76 7.68
C THR A 63 10.97 17.85 7.86
N LEU A 64 11.97 18.29 8.63
CA LEU A 64 13.13 17.46 8.98
C LEU A 64 12.72 16.28 9.85
N SER A 65 11.86 16.56 10.84
CA SER A 65 11.29 15.58 11.75
C SER A 65 9.77 15.52 11.57
N PRO A 66 9.20 14.32 11.33
CA PRO A 66 7.75 14.14 11.22
C PRO A 66 7.05 14.32 12.58
N TYR A 67 7.75 14.09 13.69
CA TYR A 67 7.26 14.33 15.05
C TYR A 67 7.15 15.82 15.40
N ALA A 68 7.54 16.73 14.50
CA ALA A 68 7.40 18.17 14.70
C ALA A 68 6.04 18.71 14.22
N VAL A 69 5.21 17.87 13.61
CA VAL A 69 3.89 18.24 13.09
C VAL A 69 2.85 17.27 13.64
N ASP A 70 2.03 17.79 14.55
CA ASP A 70 0.86 17.12 15.08
C ASP A 70 -0.34 17.34 14.15
N GLY A 71 -1.30 16.43 14.18
CA GLY A 71 -2.52 16.49 13.41
C GLY A 71 -3.20 15.14 13.32
N GLU A 72 -4.35 15.12 12.65
CA GLU A 72 -5.11 13.93 12.33
C GLU A 72 -4.93 13.62 10.84
N HIS A 73 -4.94 12.32 10.49
CA HIS A 73 -4.90 11.92 9.08
C HIS A 73 -6.27 12.16 8.45
N ASP A 74 -6.26 12.63 7.20
CA ASP A 74 -7.39 12.37 6.33
C ASP A 74 -7.45 10.85 6.13
N ALA A 75 -8.58 10.21 6.47
CA ALA A 75 -8.74 8.75 6.41
C ALA A 75 -10.02 8.37 5.64
N LEU A 76 -10.11 7.11 5.20
CA LEU A 76 -11.33 6.57 4.59
C LEU A 76 -12.37 6.07 5.61
N ASP A 77 -12.10 6.20 6.91
CA ASP A 77 -12.97 5.80 8.03
C ASP A 77 -13.33 4.29 8.05
N GLU A 78 -12.53 3.44 7.42
CA GLU A 78 -12.72 1.97 7.38
C GLU A 78 -11.82 1.21 8.37
N LEU A 79 -10.82 1.86 8.95
CA LEU A 79 -9.79 1.24 9.79
C LEU A 79 -9.56 2.05 11.07
N PRO A 80 -9.12 1.41 12.18
CA PRO A 80 -8.76 2.12 13.41
C PRO A 80 -7.59 3.10 13.21
N ASP A 81 -7.58 4.21 13.95
CA ASP A 81 -6.57 5.27 13.83
C ASP A 81 -5.12 4.78 13.89
N GLY A 82 -4.81 3.82 14.77
CA GLY A 82 -3.47 3.24 14.88
C GLY A 82 -3.03 2.48 13.62
N VAL A 83 -3.98 1.86 12.92
CA VAL A 83 -3.75 1.20 11.63
C VAL A 83 -3.57 2.23 10.52
N VAL A 84 -4.39 3.28 10.50
CA VAL A 84 -4.27 4.40 9.56
C VAL A 84 -2.90 5.08 9.69
N GLU A 85 -2.47 5.43 10.92
CA GLU A 85 -1.14 6.00 11.17
C GLU A 85 -0.03 5.07 10.65
N ALA A 86 -0.13 3.75 10.90
CA ALA A 86 0.84 2.79 10.40
C ALA A 86 0.93 2.79 8.87
N ILE A 87 -0.22 2.71 8.18
CA ILE A 87 -0.32 2.69 6.72
C ILE A 87 0.25 3.98 6.12
N HIS A 88 -0.22 5.13 6.61
CA HIS A 88 0.19 6.45 6.11
C HIS A 88 1.69 6.65 6.24
N ARG A 89 2.25 6.27 7.39
CA ARG A 89 3.70 6.34 7.65
C ARG A 89 4.49 5.42 6.71
N LEU A 90 4.03 4.19 6.51
CA LEU A 90 4.66 3.22 5.61
C LEU A 90 4.67 3.69 4.16
N VAL A 91 3.58 4.30 3.70
CA VAL A 91 3.46 4.77 2.30
C VAL A 91 4.27 6.03 2.06
N THR A 92 4.18 7.00 2.96
CA THR A 92 4.67 8.37 2.68
C THR A 92 6.04 8.65 3.25
N ASP A 93 6.49 7.86 4.25
CA ASP A 93 7.66 8.19 5.05
C ASP A 93 8.38 6.98 5.69
N ALA A 94 8.41 5.84 4.99
CA ALA A 94 9.04 4.61 5.49
C ALA A 94 10.51 4.79 5.92
N GLY A 95 11.26 5.66 5.23
CA GLY A 95 12.68 5.90 5.52
C GLY A 95 12.96 6.58 6.86
N ARG A 96 11.93 7.11 7.53
CA ARG A 96 12.03 7.77 8.85
C ARG A 96 11.26 7.03 9.94
N ILE A 97 10.92 5.76 9.72
CA ILE A 97 10.34 4.88 10.75
C ILE A 97 11.42 4.55 11.79
N THR A 98 11.06 4.61 13.07
CA THR A 98 11.95 4.29 14.19
C THR A 98 11.36 3.20 15.08
N ASN A 99 12.20 2.51 15.85
CA ASN A 99 11.71 1.51 16.81
C ASN A 99 10.80 2.14 17.87
N ASN A 100 11.09 3.36 18.31
CA ASN A 100 10.26 4.06 19.29
C ASN A 100 8.86 4.35 18.75
N TRP A 101 8.75 4.81 17.49
CA TRP A 101 7.45 5.02 16.85
C TRP A 101 6.67 3.72 16.70
N LEU A 102 7.33 2.64 16.26
CA LEU A 102 6.68 1.33 16.14
C LEU A 102 6.10 0.86 17.49
N ARG A 103 6.85 1.06 18.59
CA ARG A 103 6.40 0.71 19.94
C ARG A 103 5.31 1.61 20.50
N SER A 104 5.11 2.80 19.93
CA SER A 104 4.03 3.70 20.34
C SER A 104 2.69 3.41 19.66
N LEU A 105 2.68 2.60 18.60
CA LEU A 105 1.44 2.23 17.92
C LEU A 105 0.63 1.27 18.79
N ASP A 106 -0.68 1.48 18.83
CA ASP A 106 -1.64 0.56 19.44
C ASP A 106 -2.06 -0.52 18.43
N ILE A 107 -1.07 -1.27 17.93
CA ILE A 107 -1.28 -2.40 17.02
C ILE A 107 -0.34 -3.55 17.40
N GLU A 108 -0.84 -4.78 17.28
CA GLU A 108 0.00 -5.96 17.44
C GLU A 108 1.07 -6.03 16.34
N GLU A 109 2.30 -6.41 16.72
CA GLU A 109 3.44 -6.46 15.79
C GLU A 109 3.17 -7.34 14.57
N THR A 110 2.45 -8.45 14.76
CA THR A 110 2.08 -9.37 13.68
C THR A 110 1.09 -8.75 12.69
N HIS A 111 0.18 -7.91 13.17
CA HIS A 111 -0.78 -7.19 12.32
C HIS A 111 -0.06 -6.10 11.51
N TYR A 112 0.90 -5.41 12.13
CA TYR A 112 1.79 -4.45 11.45
C TYR A 112 2.60 -5.11 10.33
N VAL A 113 3.19 -6.29 10.58
CA VAL A 113 3.92 -7.06 9.56
C VAL A 113 3.03 -7.44 8.38
N GLU A 114 1.77 -7.83 8.64
CA GLU A 114 0.84 -8.17 7.56
C GLU A 114 0.45 -6.93 6.74
N ILE A 115 0.27 -5.76 7.38
CA ILE A 115 0.07 -4.47 6.69
C ILE A 115 1.24 -4.17 5.72
N ILE A 116 2.49 -4.34 6.17
CA ILE A 116 3.67 -4.15 5.31
C ILE A 116 3.59 -5.07 4.09
N GLY A 117 3.22 -6.35 4.28
CA GLY A 117 3.07 -7.31 3.20
C GLY A 117 2.03 -6.89 2.15
N VAL A 118 0.87 -6.40 2.60
CA VAL A 118 -0.19 -5.86 1.71
C VAL A 118 0.33 -4.65 0.93
N ILE A 119 0.91 -3.67 1.63
CA ILE A 119 1.43 -2.43 1.01
C ILE A 119 2.56 -2.73 0.02
N ALA A 120 3.46 -3.67 0.33
CA ALA A 120 4.57 -4.02 -0.56
C ALA A 120 4.08 -4.63 -1.87
N VAL A 121 3.12 -5.56 -1.81
CA VAL A 121 2.52 -6.16 -3.01
C VAL A 121 1.77 -5.10 -3.83
N LEU A 122 0.93 -4.30 -3.17
CA LEU A 122 0.19 -3.21 -3.82
C LEU A 122 1.15 -2.21 -4.50
N THR A 123 2.18 -1.78 -3.79
CA THR A 123 3.18 -0.82 -4.32
C THR A 123 3.86 -1.37 -5.56
N GLY A 124 4.25 -2.64 -5.57
CA GLY A 124 4.87 -3.28 -6.74
C GLY A 124 3.94 -3.30 -7.95
N LEU A 125 2.68 -3.67 -7.75
CA LEU A 125 1.69 -3.76 -8.83
C LEU A 125 1.25 -2.37 -9.32
N ASP A 126 1.02 -1.41 -8.42
CA ASP A 126 0.67 -0.04 -8.77
C ASP A 126 1.82 0.68 -9.49
N THR A 127 3.06 0.46 -9.05
CA THR A 127 4.25 1.02 -9.73
C THR A 127 4.40 0.46 -11.13
N LEU A 128 4.11 -0.84 -11.33
CA LEU A 128 4.10 -1.44 -12.65
C LEU A 128 3.03 -0.79 -13.55
N HIS A 129 1.79 -0.65 -13.09
CA HIS A 129 0.73 0.02 -13.88
C HIS A 129 1.14 1.45 -14.26
N LYS A 130 1.66 2.23 -13.29
CA LYS A 130 2.19 3.58 -13.55
C LYS A 130 3.31 3.57 -14.60
N ALA A 131 4.26 2.63 -14.51
CA ALA A 131 5.36 2.51 -15.46
C ALA A 131 4.90 2.11 -16.88
N LEU A 132 3.80 1.37 -16.99
CA LEU A 132 3.17 1.01 -18.26
C LEU A 132 2.31 2.14 -18.85
N GLY A 133 2.13 3.25 -18.14
CA GLY A 133 1.22 4.34 -18.52
C GLY A 133 -0.25 3.97 -18.36
N GLN A 134 -0.56 2.94 -17.58
CA GLN A 134 -1.92 2.47 -17.33
C GLN A 134 -2.50 3.14 -16.09
N PRO A 135 -3.83 3.34 -16.03
CA PRO A 135 -4.48 3.70 -14.78
C PRO A 135 -4.24 2.62 -13.73
N LEU A 136 -4.32 2.99 -12.45
CA LEU A 136 -4.28 2.02 -11.36
C LEU A 136 -5.43 1.03 -11.51
N HIS A 137 -5.13 -0.26 -11.33
CA HIS A 137 -6.15 -1.28 -11.37
C HIS A 137 -7.12 -1.11 -10.19
N SER A 138 -8.43 -1.12 -10.46
CA SER A 138 -9.47 -1.13 -9.43
C SER A 138 -9.25 -2.29 -8.45
N LEU A 139 -9.29 -2.01 -7.15
CA LEU A 139 -9.17 -3.04 -6.12
C LEU A 139 -10.24 -4.13 -6.34
N PRO A 140 -9.88 -5.41 -6.16
CA PRO A 140 -10.76 -6.55 -6.46
C PRO A 140 -11.93 -6.71 -5.49
#